data_AF-A0AA40NJL9-F1
#
_entry.id   AF-A0AA40NJL9-F1
#
_cell.length_a   1.000
_cell.length_b   1.000
_cell.length_c   1.000
_cell.angle_alpha   90.00
_cell.angle_beta   90.00
_cell.angle_gamma   90.00
#
_symmetry.space_group_name_H-M   'P 1'
#
loop_
_entity.id
_entity.type
_entity.pdbx_description
1 polymer ?
#
loop_
_entity_poly.entity_id
_entity_poly.type
_entity_poly.pdbx_seq_one_letter_code
_entity_poly.pdbx_strand_id
1 'polypeptide(L)'
;MSLVATEPVRPPSDPVPDDGGAKVESLPFWPVISLAELRRAMRLDGQVTTDRLMSRTVEAVAHVNDQLFLWRQVQIDAGYE
;
A
#
# COMPACT_ATOMS: atom_id res chain seq x y z
N MET A 1 -42.92 -19.96 16.61
CA MET A 1 -42.81 -18.88 15.60
C MET A 1 -41.35 -18.81 15.20
N SER A 2 -41.02 -18.99 13.92
CA SER A 2 -39.63 -19.00 13.43
C SER A 2 -39.27 -17.60 12.93
N LEU A 3 -38.21 -17.02 13.47
CA LEU A 3 -37.65 -15.74 13.01
C LEU A 3 -36.47 -16.05 12.09
N VAL A 4 -36.73 -16.10 10.78
CA VAL A 4 -35.65 -16.08 9.80
C VAL A 4 -35.23 -14.63 9.63
N ALA A 5 -34.06 -14.28 10.14
CA ALA A 5 -33.43 -13.00 9.86
C ALA A 5 -32.85 -13.05 8.44
N THR A 6 -33.46 -12.34 7.50
CA THR A 6 -32.90 -12.11 6.17
C THR A 6 -31.74 -11.13 6.32
N GLU A 7 -30.51 -11.54 6.00
CA GLU A 7 -29.36 -10.62 6.02
C GLU A 7 -29.63 -9.47 5.02
N PRO A 8 -29.52 -8.20 5.44
CA PRO A 8 -29.70 -7.09 4.52
C PRO A 8 -28.65 -7.15 3.41
N VAL A 9 -29.08 -6.92 2.17
CA VAL A 9 -28.17 -6.82 1.02
C VAL A 9 -27.15 -5.74 1.32
N ARG A 10 -25.86 -6.13 1.40
CA ARG A 10 -24.77 -5.19 1.63
C ARG A 10 -24.78 -4.17 0.49
N PRO A 11 -24.80 -2.85 0.79
CA PRO A 11 -24.72 -1.84 -0.25
C PRO A 11 -23.45 -2.05 -1.07
N PRO A 12 -23.45 -1.65 -2.36
CA PRO A 12 -22.25 -1.71 -3.17
C PRO A 12 -21.11 -1.00 -2.45
N SER A 13 -19.92 -1.61 -2.47
CA SER A 13 -18.71 -1.03 -1.90
C SER A 13 -18.48 0.37 -2.48
N ASP A 14 -18.06 1.30 -1.61
CA ASP A 14 -17.71 2.66 -2.04
C ASP A 14 -16.79 2.63 -3.27
N PRO A 15 -16.93 3.61 -4.18
CA PRO A 15 -16.10 3.67 -5.37
C PRO A 15 -14.63 3.66 -4.96
N VAL A 16 -13.83 2.88 -5.69
CA VAL A 16 -12.39 2.81 -5.47
C VAL A 16 -11.80 4.21 -5.73
N PRO A 17 -11.08 4.82 -4.77
CA PRO A 17 -10.46 6.12 -4.95
C PRO A 17 -9.49 6.12 -6.15
N ASP A 18 -9.53 7.21 -6.93
CA ASP A 18 -8.43 7.55 -7.80
C ASP A 18 -7.30 8.13 -6.92
N ASP A 19 -6.19 7.41 -6.81
CA ASP A 19 -5.05 7.85 -6.00
C ASP A 19 -4.29 9.03 -6.64
N GLY A 20 -4.76 9.57 -7.77
CA GLY A 20 -4.29 10.86 -8.32
C GLY A 20 -2.83 10.86 -8.74
N GLY A 21 -2.28 9.68 -9.06
CA GLY A 21 -0.86 9.51 -9.35
C GLY A 21 0.06 9.59 -8.12
N ALA A 22 -0.47 9.47 -6.90
CA ALA A 22 0.30 9.47 -5.67
C ALA A 22 1.35 8.34 -5.63
N LYS A 23 2.54 8.68 -5.14
CA LYS A 23 3.69 7.77 -5.05
C LYS A 23 4.42 7.94 -3.74
N VAL A 24 5.10 6.86 -3.32
CA VAL A 24 6.08 6.89 -2.23
C VAL A 24 7.45 6.62 -2.83
N GLU A 25 8.36 7.57 -2.61
CA GLU A 25 9.76 7.46 -2.99
C GLU A 25 10.61 7.33 -1.73
N SER A 26 11.71 6.59 -1.85
CA SER A 26 12.64 6.36 -0.75
C SER A 26 14.06 6.77 -1.13
N LEU A 27 15.04 6.32 -0.35
CA LEU A 27 16.45 6.51 -0.69
C LEU A 27 16.76 5.91 -2.07
N PRO A 28 17.67 6.54 -2.86
CA PRO A 28 18.20 5.94 -4.07
C PRO A 28 18.69 4.51 -3.75
N PHE A 29 18.38 3.55 -4.63
CA PHE A 29 18.45 2.08 -4.48
C PHE A 29 17.08 1.39 -4.47
N TRP A 30 16.06 2.01 -3.86
CA TRP A 30 14.73 1.40 -3.78
C TRP A 30 13.80 1.87 -4.90
N PRO A 31 12.87 1.02 -5.37
CA PRO A 31 11.93 1.41 -6.41
C PRO A 31 10.91 2.42 -5.89
N VAL A 32 10.41 3.26 -6.80
CA VAL A 32 9.26 4.12 -6.53
C VAL A 32 7.98 3.30 -6.46
N ILE A 33 7.18 3.50 -5.42
CA ILE A 33 5.92 2.78 -5.21
C ILE A 33 4.75 3.65 -5.67
N SER A 34 4.00 3.19 -6.67
CA SER A 34 2.72 3.80 -7.07
C SER A 34 1.58 3.32 -6.17
N LEU A 35 0.81 4.25 -5.59
CA LEU A 35 -0.32 3.86 -4.73
C LEU A 35 -1.44 3.19 -5.52
N ALA A 36 -1.67 3.59 -6.78
CA ALA A 36 -2.66 2.97 -7.65
C ALA A 36 -2.30 1.51 -7.98
N GLU A 37 -1.02 1.23 -8.27
CA GLU A 37 -0.55 -0.14 -8.51
C GLU A 37 -0.59 -0.98 -7.23
N LEU A 38 -0.19 -0.41 -6.09
CA LEU A 38 -0.27 -1.08 -4.79
C LEU A 38 -1.72 -1.44 -4.43
N ARG A 39 -2.65 -0.49 -4.57
CA ARG A 39 -4.09 -0.68 -4.37
C ARG A 39 -4.63 -1.80 -5.25
N ARG A 40 -4.26 -1.80 -6.54
CA ARG A 40 -4.66 -2.83 -7.51
C ARG A 40 -4.12 -4.20 -7.13
N ALA A 41 -2.83 -4.30 -6.81
CA ALA A 41 -2.16 -5.54 -6.44
C ALA A 41 -2.76 -6.16 -5.17
N MET A 42 -3.08 -5.31 -4.18
CA MET A 42 -3.71 -5.73 -2.92
C MET A 42 -5.23 -5.86 -2.99
N ARG A 43 -5.86 -5.43 -4.09
CA ARG A 43 -7.32 -5.40 -4.28
C ARG A 43 -8.05 -4.64 -3.17
N LEU A 44 -7.49 -3.49 -2.76
CA LEU A 44 -8.12 -2.65 -1.73
C LEU A 44 -9.37 -1.98 -2.29
N ASP A 45 -10.43 -1.98 -1.50
CA ASP A 45 -11.72 -1.40 -1.85
C ASP A 45 -11.78 0.11 -1.55
N GLY A 46 -12.98 0.69 -1.71
CA GLY A 46 -13.23 2.11 -1.46
C GLY A 46 -13.12 2.55 0.00
N GLN A 47 -13.04 1.63 0.96
CA GLN A 47 -12.90 1.98 2.39
C GLN A 47 -11.48 2.44 2.75
N VAL A 48 -10.49 2.13 1.91
CA VAL A 48 -9.11 2.59 2.10
C VAL A 48 -8.89 3.88 1.32
N THR A 49 -8.91 5.02 2.02
CA THR A 49 -8.61 6.32 1.42
C THR A 49 -7.15 6.39 0.96
N THR A 50 -6.86 7.25 -0.01
CA THR A 50 -5.49 7.50 -0.50
C THR A 50 -4.56 7.96 0.62
N ASP A 51 -5.02 8.81 1.55
CA ASP A 51 -4.21 9.24 2.71
C ASP A 51 -3.86 8.08 3.66
N ARG A 52 -4.81 7.18 3.91
CA ARG A 52 -4.56 6.00 4.74
C ARG A 52 -3.57 5.07 4.07
N LEU A 53 -3.72 4.86 2.76
CA LEU A 53 -2.81 4.04 1.97
C LEU A 53 -1.40 4.66 1.94
N MET A 54 -1.29 5.97 1.75
CA MET A 54 -0.03 6.72 1.79
C MET A 54 0.67 6.53 3.13
N SER A 55 -0.03 6.79 4.24
CA SER A 55 0.53 6.65 5.59
C SER A 55 1.07 5.24 5.85
N ARG A 56 0.32 4.20 5.48
CA ARG A 56 0.77 2.81 5.66
C ARG A 56 1.91 2.41 4.73
N THR A 57 1.92 2.94 3.51
CA THR A 57 3.02 2.68 2.56
C THR A 57 4.31 3.31 3.06
N VAL A 58 4.26 4.54 3.58
CA VAL A 58 5.42 5.21 4.18
C VAL A 58 5.96 4.42 5.39
N GLU A 59 5.07 3.97 6.28
CA GLU A 59 5.45 3.14 7.44
C GLU A 59 6.13 1.84 7.01
N ALA A 60 5.56 1.14 6.02
CA ALA A 60 6.13 -0.10 5.49
C ALA A 60 7.50 0.12 4.84
N VAL A 61 7.65 1.17 4.03
CA VAL A 61 8.94 1.52 3.41
C VAL A 61 9.98 1.84 4.46
N ALA A 62 9.63 2.65 5.47
CA ALA A 62 10.55 2.97 6.57
C ALA A 62 10.99 1.71 7.33
N HIS A 63 10.05 0.80 7.59
CA HIS A 63 10.35 -0.46 8.28
C HIS A 63 11.27 -1.40 7.47
N VAL A 64 11.09 -1.49 6.15
CA VAL A 64 11.97 -2.28 5.27
C VAL A 64 13.36 -1.64 5.19
N ASN A 65 13.43 -0.32 5.07
CA ASN A 65 14.69 0.40 5.02
C ASN A 65 15.54 0.18 6.28
N ASP A 66 14.91 0.19 7.45
CA ASP A 66 15.60 -0.05 8.72
C ASP A 66 16.16 -1.48 8.79
N GLN A 67 15.33 -2.48 8.47
CA GLN A 67 15.74 -3.89 8.46
C GLN A 67 16.89 -4.19 7.48
N LEU A 68 16.88 -3.54 6.32
CA LEU A 68 17.82 -3.81 5.23
C LEU A 68 18.94 -2.78 5.13
N PHE A 69 19.11 -1.91 6.13
CA PHE A 69 20.10 -0.83 6.10
C PHE A 69 21.52 -1.34 5.80
N LEU A 70 22.00 -2.32 6.57
CA LEU A 70 23.35 -2.89 6.41
C LEU A 70 23.47 -3.68 5.12
N TRP A 71 22.45 -4.47 4.77
CA TRP A 71 22.46 -5.27 3.55
C TRP A 71 22.57 -4.38 2.30
N ARG A 72 21.78 -3.30 2.25
CA ARG A 72 21.84 -2.33 1.16
C ARG A 72 23.24 -1.73 1.02
N GLN A 73 23.90 -1.38 2.12
CA GLN A 73 25.26 -0.83 2.07
C GLN A 73 26.22 -1.81 1.40
N VAL A 74 26.15 -3.10 1.75
CA VAL A 74 26.96 -4.14 1.10
C VAL A 74 26.65 -4.27 -0.40
N GLN A 75 25.39 -4.14 -0.81
CA GLN A 75 25.02 -4.18 -2.23
C GLN A 75 25.56 -2.96 -2.99
N ILE A 76 25.47 -1.77 -2.40
CA ILE A 76 26.02 -0.53 -2.99
C ILE A 76 27.53 -0.65 -3.13
N ASP A 77 28.24 -1.16 -2.11
CA ASP A 77 29.69 -1.36 -2.17
C ASP A 77 30.09 -2.42 -3.21
N ALA A 78 29.19 -3.35 -3.52
CA ALA A 78 29.35 -4.34 -4.61
C ALA A 78 28.97 -3.78 -6.00
N GLY A 79 28.48 -2.54 -6.09
CA GLY A 79 28.15 -1.85 -7.33
C GLY A 79 26.70 -2.01 -7.81
N TYR A 80 25.78 -2.44 -6.95
CA TYR A 80 24.34 -2.49 -7.27
C TYR A 80 23.63 -1.18 -6.88
N GLU A 81 22.69 -0.75 -7.71
CA GLU A 81 21.87 0.46 -7.55
C GLU A 81 20.40 0.22 -7.93
#